data_AF-A0A967CAV0-F1
#
_entry.id   AF-A0A967CAV0-F1
#
_cell.length_a   1.000
_cell.length_b   1.000
_cell.length_c   1.000
_cell.angle_alpha   90.00
_cell.angle_beta   90.00
_cell.angle_gamma   90.00
#
_symmetry.space_group_name_H-M   'P 1'
#
loop_
_entity.id
_entity.type
_entity.pdbx_description
1 polymer ?
#
loop_
_entity_poly.entity_id
_entity_poly.type
_entity_poly.pdbx_seq_one_letter_code
_entity_poly.pdbx_strand_id
1 'polypeptide(L)'
;MHKSISTILSRRRVLAGVAVAPVAALPVTASASPEGVSPRIGKLFQEWRKVWAGYGDACDTDDISIMDDYCAASFAAFQALLQEPSVTLMDIAAKAHALRIQMDGCCLEERDIGPIYQDIDRLAIFPEEG
;
A
#
# COMPACT_ATOMS: atom_id res chain seq x y z
N MET A 1 51.26 -42.88 24.20
CA MET A 1 52.26 -41.81 24.01
C MET A 1 51.63 -40.70 23.17
N HIS A 2 51.43 -39.54 23.78
CA HIS A 2 50.95 -38.31 23.16
C HIS A 2 51.97 -37.72 22.18
N LYS A 3 51.49 -37.13 21.08
CA LYS A 3 52.11 -36.01 20.34
C LYS A 3 51.07 -35.44 19.38
N SER A 4 50.38 -34.39 19.81
CA SER A 4 50.63 -32.97 19.44
C SER A 4 49.73 -32.51 18.30
N ILE A 5 48.58 -31.95 18.70
CA ILE A 5 47.76 -31.04 17.90
C ILE A 5 48.50 -29.68 17.87
N SER A 6 48.89 -29.22 16.70
CA SER A 6 49.20 -27.82 16.30
C SER A 6 49.69 -27.90 14.85
N THR A 7 49.13 -27.21 13.87
CA THR A 7 49.07 -25.75 13.77
C THR A 7 47.96 -25.36 12.78
N ILE A 8 46.88 -24.76 13.27
CA ILE A 8 45.91 -24.04 12.42
C ILE A 8 46.48 -22.65 12.20
N LEU A 9 46.92 -22.32 10.99
CA LEU A 9 47.07 -20.94 10.53
C LEU A 9 47.18 -20.92 8.99
N SER A 10 46.07 -20.59 8.32
CA SER A 10 46.15 -19.79 7.10
C SER A 10 45.03 -18.76 7.14
N ARG A 11 45.43 -17.55 7.51
CA ARG A 11 44.60 -16.35 7.45
C ARG A 11 44.42 -15.99 5.99
N ARG A 12 43.23 -16.24 5.44
CA ARG A 12 42.70 -15.40 4.36
C ARG A 12 41.49 -14.64 4.89
N ARG A 13 41.80 -13.46 5.43
CA ARG A 13 40.84 -12.36 5.52
C ARG A 13 40.44 -12.01 4.10
N VAL A 14 39.25 -12.41 3.68
CA VAL A 14 38.54 -11.66 2.64
C VAL A 14 37.35 -11.04 3.36
N LEU A 15 37.62 -9.87 3.93
CA LEU A 15 36.60 -8.87 4.18
C LEU A 15 36.08 -8.47 2.79
N ALA A 16 35.14 -9.23 2.25
CA ALA A 16 34.28 -8.71 1.21
C ALA A 16 33.33 -7.76 1.94
N GLY A 17 33.77 -6.51 2.04
CA GLY A 17 32.93 -5.43 2.53
C GLY A 17 31.67 -5.42 1.67
N VAL A 18 30.57 -5.87 2.25
CA VAL A 18 29.26 -5.46 1.78
C VAL A 18 29.18 -4.00 2.15
N ALA A 19 29.57 -3.14 1.23
CA ALA A 19 29.04 -1.79 1.21
C ALA A 19 27.54 -1.98 0.94
N VAL A 20 26.77 -2.22 2.01
CA VAL A 20 25.38 -1.80 2.02
C VAL A 20 25.52 -0.29 1.93
N ALA A 21 25.47 0.22 0.70
CA ALA A 21 25.23 1.63 0.52
C ALA A 21 24.05 1.94 1.44
N PRO A 22 24.13 2.97 2.30
CA PRO A 22 22.91 3.46 2.87
C PRO A 22 22.03 3.72 1.64
N VAL A 23 20.98 2.93 1.48
CA VAL A 23 19.80 3.43 0.79
C VAL A 23 19.51 4.63 1.65
N ALA A 24 20.01 5.79 1.18
CA ALA A 24 19.61 7.06 1.70
C ALA A 24 18.10 6.89 1.72
N ALA A 25 17.54 6.85 2.92
CA ALA A 25 16.13 6.95 3.09
C ALA A 25 15.82 8.24 2.35
N LEU A 26 15.40 8.10 1.09
CA LEU A 26 14.68 9.14 0.42
C LEU A 26 13.69 9.56 1.48
N PRO A 27 13.59 10.86 1.80
CA PRO A 27 12.46 11.27 2.59
C PRO A 27 11.30 10.60 1.87
N VAL A 28 10.65 9.66 2.57
CA VAL A 28 9.25 9.42 2.29
C VAL A 28 8.74 10.82 2.43
N THR A 29 8.62 11.50 1.29
CA THR A 29 7.74 12.62 1.16
C THR A 29 6.48 11.96 1.65
N ALA A 30 6.17 12.21 2.92
CA ALA A 30 4.84 12.04 3.43
C ALA A 30 4.06 12.83 2.39
N SER A 31 3.53 12.11 1.40
CA SER A 31 2.78 12.68 0.31
C SER A 31 1.82 13.57 1.06
N ALA A 32 2.02 14.89 0.95
CA ALA A 32 1.26 15.84 1.73
C ALA A 32 -0.17 15.36 1.59
N SER A 33 -0.77 14.94 2.71
CA SER A 33 -2.14 14.45 2.69
C SER A 33 -2.88 15.55 1.94
N PRO A 34 -3.51 15.27 0.78
CA PRO A 34 -4.12 16.31 -0.03
C PRO A 34 -4.93 17.18 0.92
N GLU A 35 -4.72 18.49 0.90
CA GLU A 35 -5.29 19.38 1.93
C GLU A 35 -6.75 19.01 2.18
N GLY A 36 -7.08 18.63 3.42
CA GLY A 36 -8.42 18.18 3.81
C GLY A 36 -8.67 16.66 3.86
N VAL A 37 -7.75 15.79 3.43
CA VAL A 37 -7.85 14.33 3.66
C VAL A 37 -7.41 14.00 5.09
N SER A 38 -8.23 13.25 5.82
CA SER A 38 -7.94 12.83 7.18
C SER A 38 -6.67 11.98 7.25
N PRO A 39 -5.87 12.07 8.34
CA PRO A 39 -4.60 11.35 8.42
C PRO A 39 -4.73 9.82 8.24
N ARG A 40 -5.84 9.26 8.71
CA ARG A 40 -6.11 7.82 8.63
C ARG A 40 -6.43 7.37 7.20
N ILE A 41 -7.34 8.07 6.52
CA ILE A 41 -7.63 7.81 5.10
C ILE A 41 -6.40 8.08 4.24
N GLY A 42 -5.66 9.16 4.51
CA GLY A 42 -4.41 9.46 3.81
C GLY A 42 -3.40 8.31 3.91
N LYS A 43 -3.23 7.72 5.10
CA LYS A 43 -2.36 6.54 5.28
C LYS A 43 -2.86 5.32 4.50
N LEU A 44 -4.12 4.95 4.65
CA LEU A 44 -4.70 3.78 3.97
C LEU A 44 -4.69 3.94 2.44
N PHE A 45 -4.94 5.15 1.95
CA PHE A 45 -4.88 5.47 0.53
C PHE A 45 -3.46 5.31 -0.04
N GLN A 46 -2.42 5.72 0.71
CA GLN A 46 -1.03 5.50 0.30
C GLN A 46 -0.64 4.02 0.35
N GLU A 47 -1.13 3.28 1.35
CA GLU A 47 -0.93 1.82 1.43
C GLU A 47 -1.54 1.11 0.23
N TRP A 48 -2.81 1.40 -0.10
CA TRP A 48 -3.47 0.87 -1.30
C TRP A 48 -2.72 1.25 -2.57
N ARG A 49 -2.35 2.53 -2.75
CA ARG A 49 -1.57 2.99 -3.93
C ARG A 49 -0.26 2.23 -4.10
N LYS A 50 0.44 1.96 -3.01
CA LYS A 50 1.72 1.23 -3.05
C LYS A 50 1.52 -0.20 -3.54
N VAL A 51 0.48 -0.88 -3.05
CA VAL A 51 0.20 -2.27 -3.46
C VAL A 51 -0.31 -2.31 -4.91
N TRP A 52 -1.16 -1.36 -5.32
CA TRP A 52 -1.63 -1.23 -6.70
C TRP A 52 -0.48 -0.99 -7.69
N ALA A 53 0.51 -0.16 -7.33
CA ALA A 53 1.69 0.03 -8.16
C ALA A 53 2.47 -1.28 -8.36
N GLY A 54 2.61 -2.08 -7.29
CA GLY A 54 3.23 -3.40 -7.37
C GLY A 54 2.45 -4.41 -8.21
N TYR A 55 1.12 -4.28 -8.31
CA TYR A 55 0.33 -5.07 -9.26
C TYR A 55 0.68 -4.71 -10.71
N GLY A 56 0.85 -3.41 -11.01
CA GLY A 56 1.35 -2.96 -12.32
C GLY A 56 2.71 -3.57 -12.68
N ASP A 57 3.65 -3.55 -11.73
CA ASP A 57 4.97 -4.17 -11.90
C ASP A 57 4.86 -5.70 -12.08
N ALA A 58 3.94 -6.36 -11.38
CA ALA A 58 3.71 -7.80 -11.49
C ALA A 58 3.19 -8.22 -12.87
N CYS A 59 2.33 -7.40 -13.49
CA CYS A 59 1.85 -7.63 -14.86
C CYS A 59 2.98 -7.70 -15.89
N ASP A 60 4.15 -7.11 -15.61
CA ASP A 60 5.31 -7.15 -16.50
C ASP A 60 6.19 -8.41 -16.33
N THR A 61 5.91 -9.25 -15.32
CA THR A 61 6.78 -10.39 -14.94
C THR A 61 6.38 -11.74 -15.57
N ASP A 62 5.22 -11.82 -16.24
CA ASP A 62 4.61 -13.06 -16.77
C ASP A 62 4.38 -14.17 -15.71
N ASP A 63 4.55 -13.85 -14.41
CA ASP A 63 4.32 -14.76 -13.29
C ASP A 63 2.92 -14.54 -12.71
N ILE A 64 2.00 -15.44 -13.08
CA ILE A 64 0.60 -15.41 -12.65
C ILE A 64 0.48 -15.48 -11.12
N SER A 65 1.37 -16.21 -10.44
CA SER A 65 1.29 -16.34 -8.98
C SER A 65 1.59 -15.00 -8.28
N ILE A 66 2.55 -14.24 -8.81
CA ILE A 66 2.87 -12.91 -8.31
C ILE A 66 1.71 -11.95 -8.61
N MET A 67 1.11 -12.02 -9.79
CA MET A 67 -0.06 -11.21 -10.13
C MET A 67 -1.24 -11.49 -9.19
N ASP A 68 -1.54 -12.75 -8.90
CA ASP A 68 -2.62 -13.16 -8.00
C ASP A 68 -2.39 -12.64 -6.58
N ASP A 69 -1.16 -12.76 -6.06
CA ASP A 69 -0.79 -12.25 -4.74
C ASP A 69 -0.99 -10.72 -4.64
N TYR A 70 -0.56 -9.97 -5.67
CA TYR A 70 -0.75 -8.52 -5.71
C TYR A 70 -2.21 -8.12 -5.90
N CYS A 71 -2.99 -8.88 -6.68
CA CYS A 71 -4.42 -8.65 -6.86
C CYS A 71 -5.15 -8.81 -5.52
N ALA A 72 -4.91 -9.91 -4.80
CA ALA A 72 -5.49 -10.17 -3.49
C ALA A 72 -5.06 -9.10 -2.46
N ALA A 73 -3.77 -8.75 -2.44
CA ALA A 73 -3.26 -7.72 -1.52
C ALA A 73 -3.85 -6.33 -1.82
N SER A 74 -3.99 -5.98 -3.11
CA SER A 74 -4.57 -4.70 -3.52
C SER A 74 -6.04 -4.62 -3.12
N PHE A 75 -6.82 -5.68 -3.37
CA PHE A 75 -8.22 -5.74 -2.96
C PHE A 75 -8.40 -5.64 -1.44
N ALA A 76 -7.54 -6.31 -0.67
CA ALA A 76 -7.56 -6.21 0.79
C ALA A 76 -7.27 -4.78 1.29
N ALA A 77 -6.28 -4.10 0.69
CA ALA A 77 -5.96 -2.71 1.01
C ALA A 77 -7.09 -1.75 0.59
N PHE A 78 -7.73 -2.01 -0.54
CA PHE A 78 -8.89 -1.27 -1.02
C PHE A 78 -10.08 -1.40 -0.06
N GLN A 79 -10.40 -2.61 0.40
CA GLN A 79 -11.48 -2.82 1.37
C GLN A 79 -11.20 -2.12 2.70
N ALA A 80 -9.95 -2.16 3.18
CA ALA A 80 -9.57 -1.43 4.39
C ALA A 80 -9.76 0.09 4.25
N LEU A 81 -9.43 0.65 3.07
CA LEU A 81 -9.66 2.06 2.76
C LEU A 81 -11.16 2.41 2.70
N LEU A 82 -11.99 1.57 2.07
CA LEU A 82 -13.42 1.83 1.93
C LEU A 82 -14.17 1.80 3.26
N GLN A 83 -13.84 0.83 4.11
CA GLN A 83 -14.50 0.63 5.40
C GLN A 83 -14.14 1.68 6.45
N GLU A 84 -13.00 2.37 6.29
CA GLU A 84 -12.61 3.45 7.19
C GLU A 84 -13.58 4.63 7.04
N PRO A 85 -14.29 5.09 8.08
CA PRO A 85 -15.27 6.17 7.94
C PRO A 85 -14.66 7.47 7.38
N SER A 86 -15.33 8.11 6.42
CA SER A 86 -14.91 9.44 5.96
C SER A 86 -15.20 10.48 7.05
N VAL A 87 -14.46 11.57 7.10
CA VAL A 87 -14.81 12.72 7.96
C VAL A 87 -14.85 14.02 7.17
N THR A 88 -14.28 14.03 5.97
CA THR A 88 -14.35 15.16 5.04
C THR A 88 -14.82 14.71 3.66
N LEU A 89 -15.26 15.66 2.82
CA LEU A 89 -15.53 15.39 1.40
C LEU A 89 -14.27 14.93 0.65
N MET A 90 -13.09 15.32 1.11
CA MET A 90 -11.82 14.88 0.52
C MET A 90 -11.51 13.42 0.82
N ASP A 91 -11.95 12.88 1.96
CA ASP A 91 -11.86 11.44 2.23
C ASP A 91 -12.72 10.64 1.23
N ILE A 92 -13.95 11.11 0.98
CA ILE A 92 -14.85 10.53 -0.03
C ILE A 92 -14.19 10.58 -1.41
N ALA A 93 -13.59 11.71 -1.79
CA ALA A 93 -12.92 11.86 -3.08
C ALA A 93 -11.73 10.88 -3.23
N ALA A 94 -10.96 10.65 -2.16
CA ALA A 94 -9.87 9.68 -2.16
C ALA A 94 -10.39 8.24 -2.35
N LYS A 95 -11.46 7.86 -1.63
CA LYS A 95 -12.13 6.56 -1.80
C LYS A 95 -12.70 6.37 -3.20
N ALA A 96 -13.38 7.38 -3.74
CA ALA A 96 -13.96 7.36 -5.08
C ALA A 96 -12.88 7.20 -6.17
N HIS A 97 -11.71 7.84 -6.00
CA HIS A 97 -10.58 7.64 -6.89
C HIS A 97 -10.06 6.21 -6.87
N ALA A 98 -9.90 5.62 -5.67
CA ALA A 98 -9.48 4.24 -5.52
C ALA A 98 -10.50 3.27 -6.14
N LEU A 99 -11.79 3.52 -5.91
CA LEU A 99 -12.89 2.74 -6.49
C LEU A 99 -12.83 2.73 -8.02
N ARG A 100 -12.69 3.90 -8.65
CA ARG A 100 -12.61 4.01 -10.11
C ARG A 100 -11.50 3.13 -10.69
N ILE A 101 -10.34 3.11 -10.04
CA ILE A 101 -9.20 2.31 -10.48
C ILE A 101 -9.42 0.82 -10.23
N GLN A 102 -9.98 0.45 -9.08
CA GLN A 102 -10.22 -0.95 -8.74
C GLN A 102 -11.31 -1.58 -9.64
N MET A 103 -12.35 -0.83 -10.01
CA MET A 103 -13.40 -1.29 -10.93
C MET A 103 -12.87 -1.64 -12.32
N ASP A 104 -11.80 -0.97 -12.77
CA ASP A 104 -11.15 -1.28 -14.05
C ASP A 104 -10.42 -2.64 -14.01
N GLY A 105 -10.12 -3.18 -12.82
CA GLY A 105 -9.36 -4.41 -12.62
C GLY A 105 -10.08 -5.56 -11.89
N CYS A 106 -11.26 -5.34 -11.31
CA CYS A 106 -11.97 -6.31 -10.49
C CYS A 106 -13.50 -6.24 -10.67
N CYS A 107 -14.17 -7.38 -10.52
CA CYS A 107 -15.63 -7.43 -10.39
C CYS A 107 -16.02 -7.00 -8.97
N LEU A 108 -16.37 -5.72 -8.78
CA LEU A 108 -16.92 -5.22 -7.53
C LEU A 108 -18.44 -5.43 -7.47
N GLU A 109 -18.95 -5.73 -6.28
CA GLU A 109 -20.39 -5.79 -6.02
C GLU A 109 -20.89 -4.48 -5.39
N GLU A 110 -22.20 -4.24 -5.46
CA GLU A 110 -22.83 -3.06 -4.85
C GLU A 110 -22.55 -2.95 -3.33
N ARG A 111 -22.40 -4.09 -2.65
CA ARG A 111 -22.03 -4.12 -1.22
C ARG A 111 -20.66 -3.50 -0.93
N ASP A 112 -19.74 -3.53 -1.89
CA ASP A 112 -18.37 -3.01 -1.72
C ASP A 112 -18.36 -1.48 -1.82
N ILE A 113 -19.31 -0.88 -2.55
CA ILE A 113 -19.44 0.57 -2.72
C ILE A 113 -20.39 1.23 -1.72
N GLY A 114 -21.24 0.44 -1.05
CA GLY A 114 -22.18 0.90 -0.03
C GLY A 114 -21.60 1.87 1.01
N PRO A 115 -20.39 1.64 1.56
CA PRO A 115 -19.77 2.55 2.52
C PRO A 115 -19.53 3.98 1.98
N ILE A 116 -19.23 4.14 0.69
CA ILE A 116 -19.04 5.47 0.07
C ILE A 116 -20.37 6.22 0.04
N TYR A 117 -21.47 5.56 -0.35
CA TYR A 117 -22.79 6.20 -0.39
C TYR A 117 -23.25 6.64 1.00
N GLN A 118 -23.04 5.80 2.02
CA GLN A 118 -23.35 6.14 3.41
C GLN A 118 -22.56 7.36 3.89
N ASP A 119 -21.28 7.47 3.50
CA ASP A 119 -20.46 8.64 3.83
C ASP A 119 -20.94 9.91 3.10
N ILE A 120 -21.36 9.78 1.83
CA ILE A 120 -21.94 10.89 1.06
C ILE A 120 -23.22 11.37 1.74
N ASP A 121 -24.16 10.48 2.05
CA ASP A 121 -25.44 10.86 2.67
C ASP A 121 -25.23 11.54 4.03
N ARG A 122 -24.21 11.11 4.79
CA ARG A 122 -23.88 11.70 6.09
C ARG A 122 -23.20 13.06 5.99
N LEU A 123 -22.35 13.28 4.98
CA LEU A 123 -21.55 14.51 4.82
C LEU A 123 -22.20 15.55 3.89
N ALA A 124 -23.06 15.11 2.98
CA ALA A 124 -23.96 15.97 2.24
C ALA A 124 -25.06 16.41 3.21
N ILE A 125 -24.79 17.47 3.97
CA ILE A 125 -25.86 18.29 4.54
C ILE A 125 -26.61 18.85 3.33
N PHE A 126 -27.67 18.18 2.89
CA PHE A 126 -28.66 18.82 2.05
C PHE A 126 -29.31 19.88 2.95
N PRO A 127 -29.13 21.18 2.72
CA PRO A 127 -30.02 22.14 3.34
C PRO A 127 -31.42 21.73 2.90
N GLU A 128 -32.28 21.35 3.84
CA GLU A 128 -33.71 21.25 3.54
C GLU A 128 -34.11 22.64 3.04
N GLU A 129 -34.46 22.74 1.76
CA GLU A 129 -35.03 23.97 1.23
C GLU A 129 -36.33 24.22 1.99
N GLY A 130 -36.29 25.18 2.92
CA GLY A 130 -37.41 25.64 3.74
C GLY A 130 -37.45 27.16 3.78
#